data_AF-A0A7S6UDY2-F1
#
_entry.id   AF-A0A7S6UDY2-F1
#
_cell.length_a   1.000
_cell.length_b   1.000
_cell.length_c   1.000
_cell.angle_alpha   90.00
_cell.angle_beta   90.00
_cell.angle_gamma   90.00
#
_symmetry.space_group_name_H-M   'P 1'
#
loop_
_entity.id
_entity.type
_entity.pdbx_description
1 polymer ?
#
loop_
_entity_poly.entity_id
_entity_poly.type
_entity_poly.pdbx_seq_one_letter_code
_entity_poly.pdbx_strand_id
1 'polypeptide(L)'
;MSATPFADPNHYAVISAMITPAFFLTATGSLLISSNNRLARVVDRMRKEIEHLRETVPGPMRTELEIRIGYHRRRSYLVLGALRILYAALSAFVGTSIGIAADAFFHYQLGYLPTLLAVLGVLLMLAASLCLGQEARISLRVLERELRAELDKDSTIPQPF
;
A
#
# COMPACT_ATOMS: atom_id res chain seq x y z
N MET A 1 45.48 1.74 -31.62
CA MET A 1 44.68 2.10 -30.43
C MET A 1 43.40 1.27 -30.50
N SER A 2 43.48 0.03 -30.01
CA SER A 2 42.40 -0.96 -30.07
C SER A 2 41.33 -0.59 -29.04
N ALA A 3 40.23 0.00 -29.49
CA ALA A 3 39.02 0.10 -28.70
C ALA A 3 38.62 -1.33 -28.29
N THR A 4 38.53 -1.58 -26.99
CA THR A 4 38.06 -2.83 -26.44
C THR A 4 36.60 -3.04 -26.86
N PRO A 5 36.23 -4.16 -27.50
CA PRO A 5 34.88 -4.38 -28.06
C PRO A 5 33.79 -4.59 -26.99
N PHE A 6 34.12 -4.41 -25.71
CA PHE A 6 33.22 -4.62 -24.57
C PHE A 6 32.81 -3.32 -23.88
N ALA A 7 33.34 -2.17 -24.32
CA ALA A 7 33.11 -0.89 -23.68
C ALA A 7 32.40 0.09 -24.61
N ASP A 8 31.22 -0.29 -25.10
CA ASP A 8 30.30 0.70 -25.68
C ASP A 8 29.79 1.58 -24.53
N PRO A 9 30.14 2.89 -24.46
CA PRO A 9 29.74 3.76 -23.35
C PRO A 9 28.23 3.83 -23.16
N ASN A 10 27.48 3.57 -24.24
CA ASN A 10 26.02 3.58 -24.26
C ASN A 10 25.43 2.41 -23.42
N HIS A 11 26.09 1.25 -23.36
CA HIS A 11 25.59 0.10 -22.59
C HIS A 11 25.63 0.37 -21.08
N TYR A 12 26.72 0.97 -20.60
CA TYR A 12 26.85 1.38 -19.20
C TYR A 12 25.89 2.52 -18.84
N ALA A 13 25.63 3.45 -19.76
CA ALA A 13 24.67 4.54 -19.55
C ALA A 13 23.24 4.01 -19.33
N VAL A 14 22.83 2.99 -20.09
CA VAL A 14 21.50 2.37 -19.97
C VAL A 14 21.36 1.65 -18.64
N ILE A 15 22.34 0.83 -18.25
CA ILE A 15 22.35 0.13 -16.95
C ILE A 15 22.31 1.16 -15.80
N SER A 16 23.09 2.24 -15.91
CA SER A 16 23.10 3.32 -14.91
C SER A 16 21.76 4.06 -14.82
N ALA A 17 21.10 4.33 -15.95
CA ALA A 17 19.78 4.96 -16.00
C ALA A 17 18.68 4.09 -15.36
N MET A 18 18.84 2.76 -15.38
CA MET A 18 17.93 1.81 -14.72
C MET A 18 18.08 1.74 -13.19
N ILE A 19 19.14 2.33 -12.63
CA ILE A 19 19.35 2.36 -11.16
C ILE A 19 18.23 3.14 -10.48
N THR A 20 17.86 4.30 -11.00
CA THR A 20 16.82 5.17 -10.43
C THR A 20 15.45 4.47 -10.32
N PRO A 21 14.85 3.92 -11.40
CA PRO A 21 13.59 3.20 -11.28
C PRO A 21 13.70 1.94 -10.41
N ALA A 22 14.87 1.29 -10.34
CA ALA A 22 15.08 0.16 -9.43
C ALA A 22 14.97 0.56 -7.95
N PHE A 23 15.59 1.68 -7.54
CA PHE A 23 15.45 2.20 -6.17
C PHE A 23 14.00 2.55 -5.83
N PHE A 24 13.27 3.18 -6.75
CA PHE A 24 11.85 3.48 -6.56
C PHE A 24 10.99 2.21 -6.49
N LEU A 25 11.34 1.16 -7.23
CA LEU A 25 10.67 -0.14 -7.17
C LEU A 25 10.84 -0.77 -5.77
N THR A 26 12.06 -0.75 -5.22
CA THR A 26 12.33 -1.25 -3.86
C THR A 26 11.52 -0.46 -2.82
N ALA A 27 11.56 0.88 -2.88
CA ALA A 27 10.81 1.72 -1.96
C ALA A 27 9.29 1.49 -2.06
N THR A 28 8.76 1.36 -3.27
CA THR A 28 7.34 1.05 -3.52
C THR A 28 6.98 -0.33 -2.99
N GLY A 29 7.85 -1.33 -3.19
CA GLY A 29 7.69 -2.68 -2.66
C GLY A 29 7.62 -2.72 -1.13
N SER A 30 8.50 -1.98 -0.44
CA SER A 30 8.45 -1.86 1.02
C SER A 30 7.14 -1.22 1.50
N LEU A 31 6.67 -0.16 0.83
CA LEU A 31 5.38 0.48 1.14
C LEU A 31 4.20 -0.48 0.90
N LEU A 32 4.24 -1.27 -0.17
CA LEU A 32 3.22 -2.27 -0.50
C LEU A 32 3.14 -3.35 0.58
N ILE A 33 4.28 -3.91 1.00
CA ILE A 33 4.34 -4.92 2.07
C ILE A 33 3.82 -4.34 3.38
N SER A 34 4.28 -3.13 3.76
CA SER A 34 3.80 -2.45 4.96
C SER A 34 2.28 -2.24 4.94
N SER A 35 1.75 -1.81 3.80
CA SER A 35 0.31 -1.57 3.60
C SER A 35 -0.50 -2.86 3.66
N ASN A 36 -0.01 -3.93 3.03
CA ASN A 36 -0.66 -5.24 3.06
C ASN A 36 -0.69 -5.82 4.47
N ASN A 37 0.41 -5.68 5.23
CA ASN A 37 0.45 -6.08 6.64
C ASN A 37 -0.52 -5.26 7.51
N ARG A 38 -0.70 -3.97 7.22
CA ARG A 38 -1.73 -3.14 7.88
C ARG A 38 -3.14 -3.61 7.53
N LEU A 39 -3.40 -3.95 6.26
CA LEU A 39 -4.69 -4.51 5.83
C LEU A 39 -5.01 -5.81 6.58
N ALA A 40 -4.07 -6.75 6.57
CA ALA A 40 -4.24 -8.06 7.21
C ALA A 40 -4.64 -7.90 8.68
N ARG A 41 -3.93 -7.04 9.44
CA ARG A 41 -4.27 -6.76 10.84
C ARG A 41 -5.66 -6.15 11.03
N VAL A 42 -6.09 -5.25 10.14
CA VAL A 42 -7.45 -4.65 10.20
C VAL A 42 -8.51 -5.71 9.91
N VAL A 43 -8.28 -6.57 8.91
CA VAL A 43 -9.18 -7.68 8.57
C VAL A 43 -9.24 -8.72 9.69
N ASP A 44 -8.11 -9.08 10.29
CA ASP A 44 -8.04 -10.03 11.39
C ASP A 44 -8.77 -9.52 12.64
N ARG A 45 -8.62 -8.23 12.98
CA ARG A 45 -9.38 -7.59 14.07
C ARG A 45 -10.89 -7.60 13.78
N MET A 46 -11.29 -7.26 12.56
CA MET A 46 -12.70 -7.35 12.17
C MET A 46 -13.24 -8.78 12.26
N ARG A 47 -12.46 -9.78 11.84
CA ARG A 47 -12.86 -11.19 11.97
C ARG A 47 -13.08 -11.58 13.42
N LYS A 48 -12.17 -11.16 14.33
CA LYS A 48 -12.33 -11.40 15.77
C LYS A 48 -13.58 -10.73 16.35
N GLU A 49 -13.87 -9.49 15.98
CA GLU A 49 -15.11 -8.80 16.40
C GLU A 49 -16.37 -9.50 15.90
N ILE A 50 -16.38 -9.98 14.65
CA ILE A 50 -17.50 -10.76 14.09
C ILE A 50 -17.69 -12.07 14.85
N GLU A 51 -16.59 -12.76 15.17
CA GLU A 51 -16.64 -14.03 15.90
C GLU A 51 -17.16 -13.83 17.33
N HIS A 52 -16.69 -12.79 18.02
CA HIS A 52 -17.17 -12.46 19.36
C HIS A 52 -18.68 -12.15 19.37
N LEU A 53 -19.16 -11.42 18.36
CA LEU A 53 -20.60 -11.16 18.18
C LEU A 53 -21.40 -12.43 17.89
N ARG A 54 -20.82 -13.41 17.20
CA ARG A 54 -21.46 -14.71 16.94
C ARG A 54 -21.58 -15.55 18.21
N GLU A 55 -20.62 -15.44 19.12
CA GLU A 55 -20.64 -16.16 20.39
C GLU A 55 -21.64 -15.57 21.40
N THR A 56 -22.11 -14.32 21.23
CA THR A 56 -22.90 -13.63 22.28
C THR A 56 -24.43 -13.83 22.24
N VAL A 57 -25.10 -14.40 21.21
CA VAL A 57 -26.58 -14.62 21.27
C VAL A 57 -27.08 -15.76 20.36
N PRO A 58 -27.87 -16.74 20.87
CA PRO A 58 -28.81 -17.52 20.07
C PRO A 58 -30.22 -16.89 20.12
N GLY A 59 -30.72 -16.34 19.01
CA GLY A 59 -32.07 -15.77 18.94
C GLY A 59 -32.38 -14.99 17.65
N PRO A 60 -33.64 -14.58 17.40
CA PRO A 60 -34.20 -14.19 16.08
C PRO A 60 -33.74 -12.80 15.57
N MET A 61 -32.44 -12.53 15.68
CA MET A 61 -31.78 -11.27 15.33
C MET A 61 -30.91 -11.43 14.07
N ARG A 62 -31.40 -12.21 13.09
CA ARG A 62 -30.65 -12.50 11.84
C ARG A 62 -30.56 -11.30 10.90
N THR A 63 -31.50 -10.36 11.00
CA THR A 63 -31.60 -9.19 10.12
C THR A 63 -30.65 -8.05 10.50
N GLU A 64 -30.30 -7.88 11.79
CA GLU A 64 -29.26 -6.91 12.20
C GLU A 64 -27.84 -7.39 11.86
N LEU A 65 -27.64 -8.71 11.76
CA LEU A 65 -26.37 -9.32 11.36
C LEU A 65 -26.01 -8.98 9.90
N GLU A 66 -27.01 -8.88 9.01
CA GLU A 66 -26.82 -8.51 7.60
C GLU A 66 -26.38 -7.05 7.41
N ILE A 67 -26.93 -6.13 8.21
CA ILE A 67 -26.55 -4.70 8.17
C ILE A 67 -25.10 -4.52 8.64
N ARG A 68 -24.65 -5.33 9.62
CA ARG A 68 -23.30 -5.27 10.18
C ARG A 68 -22.24 -5.87 9.23
N ILE A 69 -22.60 -6.88 8.43
CA ILE A 69 -21.77 -7.40 7.31
C ILE A 69 -21.50 -6.31 6.24
N GLY A 70 -22.44 -5.39 6.03
CA GLY A 70 -22.28 -4.25 5.12
C GLY A 70 -21.18 -3.26 5.54
N TYR A 71 -21.04 -3.01 6.85
CA TYR A 71 -20.01 -2.12 7.39
C TYR A 71 -18.59 -2.70 7.25
N HIS A 72 -18.45 -4.02 7.39
CA HIS A 72 -17.18 -4.71 7.19
C HIS A 72 -16.68 -4.65 5.74
N ARG A 73 -17.58 -4.48 4.76
CA ARG A 73 -17.22 -4.35 3.34
C ARG A 73 -16.59 -2.98 3.03
N ARG A 74 -17.05 -1.90 3.68
CA ARG A 74 -16.60 -0.51 3.43
C ARG A 74 -15.15 -0.27 3.86
N ARG A 75 -14.69 -0.86 4.96
CA ARG A 75 -13.29 -0.76 5.45
C ARG A 75 -12.30 -1.46 4.52
N SER A 76 -12.68 -2.60 3.93
CA SER A 76 -11.83 -3.32 2.97
C SER A 76 -11.60 -2.52 1.68
N TYR A 77 -12.53 -1.64 1.27
CA TYR A 77 -12.40 -0.87 0.03
C TYR A 77 -11.36 0.25 0.08
N LEU A 78 -11.12 0.88 1.25
CA LEU A 78 -10.12 1.95 1.37
C LEU A 78 -8.70 1.40 1.18
N VAL A 79 -8.42 0.25 1.79
CA VAL A 79 -7.11 -0.37 1.67
C VAL A 79 -6.91 -1.03 0.31
N LEU A 80 -7.97 -1.60 -0.29
CA LEU A 80 -7.95 -2.05 -1.69
C LEU A 80 -7.66 -0.89 -2.66
N GLY A 81 -8.15 0.31 -2.35
CA GLY A 81 -7.87 1.54 -3.09
C GLY A 81 -6.39 1.92 -3.04
N ALA A 82 -5.81 1.95 -1.83
CA ALA A 82 -4.38 2.23 -1.65
C ALA A 82 -3.48 1.18 -2.32
N LEU A 83 -3.85 -0.10 -2.24
CA LEU A 83 -3.19 -1.20 -2.95
C LEU A 83 -3.22 -0.97 -4.47
N ARG A 84 -4.36 -0.59 -5.04
CA ARG A 84 -4.51 -0.30 -6.47
C ARG A 84 -3.56 0.81 -6.94
N ILE A 85 -3.43 1.90 -6.18
CA ILE A 85 -2.54 3.02 -6.52
C ILE A 85 -1.06 2.58 -6.42
N LEU A 86 -0.70 1.77 -5.42
CA LEU A 86 0.65 1.22 -5.30
C LEU A 86 0.99 0.25 -6.43
N TYR A 87 0.06 -0.62 -6.84
CA TYR A 87 0.24 -1.48 -8.00
C TYR A 87 0.39 -0.67 -9.28
N ALA A 88 -0.36 0.42 -9.45
CA ALA A 88 -0.20 1.33 -10.59
C ALA A 88 1.18 2.02 -10.60
N ALA A 89 1.67 2.50 -9.46
CA ALA A 89 3.01 3.07 -9.33
C ALA A 89 4.10 2.04 -9.67
N LEU A 90 3.95 0.81 -9.17
CA LEU A 90 4.86 -0.30 -9.46
C LEU A 90 4.92 -0.59 -10.97
N SER A 91 3.75 -0.70 -11.62
CA SER A 91 3.67 -0.90 -13.07
C SER A 91 4.30 0.25 -13.86
N ALA A 92 4.15 1.50 -13.41
CA ALA A 92 4.80 2.65 -14.05
C ALA A 92 6.34 2.60 -13.94
N PHE A 93 6.89 2.21 -12.79
CA PHE A 93 8.34 2.06 -12.62
C PHE A 93 8.91 0.87 -13.41
N VAL A 94 8.22 -0.27 -13.43
CA VAL A 94 8.59 -1.40 -14.29
C VAL A 94 8.56 -0.99 -15.75
N GLY A 95 7.49 -0.30 -16.19
CA GLY A 95 7.39 0.24 -17.54
C GLY A 95 8.49 1.25 -17.86
N THR A 96 8.93 2.05 -16.88
CA THR A 96 10.05 2.98 -17.04
C THR A 96 11.35 2.23 -17.32
N SER A 97 11.65 1.18 -16.55
CA SER A 97 12.82 0.34 -16.80
C SER A 97 12.77 -0.36 -18.16
N ILE A 98 11.61 -0.89 -18.55
CA ILE A 98 11.41 -1.48 -19.88
C ILE A 98 11.56 -0.43 -20.98
N GLY A 99 11.04 0.78 -20.76
CA GLY A 99 11.15 1.90 -21.69
C GLY A 99 12.60 2.35 -21.91
N ILE A 100 13.39 2.47 -20.84
CA ILE A 100 14.83 2.78 -20.93
C ILE A 100 15.57 1.69 -21.69
N ALA A 101 15.29 0.41 -21.41
CA ALA A 101 15.90 -0.70 -22.13
C ALA A 101 15.49 -0.70 -23.61
N ALA A 102 14.21 -0.51 -23.93
CA ALA A 102 13.71 -0.45 -25.30
C ALA A 102 14.31 0.73 -26.08
N ASP A 103 14.42 1.90 -25.45
CA ASP A 103 14.99 3.10 -26.08
C ASP A 103 16.46 2.91 -26.49
N ALA A 104 17.21 2.14 -25.69
CA ALA A 104 18.56 1.70 -26.03
C ALA A 104 18.62 0.80 -27.27
N PHE A 105 17.62 -0.08 -27.46
CA PHE A 105 17.55 -0.96 -28.63
C PHE A 105 17.05 -0.23 -29.89
N PHE A 106 16.16 0.75 -29.76
CA PHE A 106 15.55 1.49 -30.88
C PHE A 106 16.28 2.79 -31.28
N HIS A 107 17.52 3.00 -30.80
CA HIS A 107 18.34 4.19 -31.11
C HIS A 107 17.68 5.53 -30.69
N TYR A 108 17.18 5.64 -29.45
CA TYR A 108 16.64 6.89 -28.86
C TYR A 108 15.36 7.45 -29.50
N GLN A 109 14.57 6.63 -30.19
CA GLN A 109 13.31 7.09 -30.81
C GLN A 109 12.13 7.25 -29.84
N LEU A 110 12.21 6.71 -28.61
CA LEU A 110 11.12 6.86 -27.63
C LEU A 110 11.13 8.24 -26.94
N GLY A 111 12.20 9.02 -27.08
CA GLY A 111 12.29 10.39 -26.58
C GLY A 111 11.94 10.50 -25.09
N TYR A 112 10.91 11.29 -24.75
CA TYR A 112 10.52 11.59 -23.37
C TYR A 112 9.60 10.54 -22.71
N LEU A 113 9.27 9.43 -23.40
CA LEU A 113 8.31 8.45 -22.89
C LEU A 113 8.74 7.80 -21.56
N PRO A 114 10.00 7.33 -21.39
CA PRO A 114 10.44 6.76 -20.12
C PRO A 114 10.44 7.79 -18.98
N THR A 115 10.80 9.04 -19.27
CA THR A 115 10.79 10.14 -18.30
C THR A 115 9.37 10.46 -17.81
N LEU A 116 8.40 10.54 -18.71
CA LEU A 116 6.99 10.80 -18.35
C LEU A 116 6.44 9.67 -17.48
N LEU A 117 6.76 8.42 -17.80
CA LEU A 117 6.32 7.27 -17.04
C LEU A 117 6.97 7.22 -15.65
N ALA A 118 8.24 7.63 -15.55
CA ALA A 118 8.94 7.76 -14.27
C ALA A 118 8.28 8.81 -13.38
N VAL A 119 8.00 10.00 -13.93
CA VAL A 119 7.34 11.11 -13.21
C VAL A 119 5.95 10.69 -12.75
N LEU A 120 5.18 10.04 -13.62
CA LEU A 120 3.86 9.50 -13.27
C LEU A 120 3.97 8.48 -12.12
N GLY A 121 4.94 7.57 -12.18
CA GLY A 121 5.21 6.60 -11.12
C GLY A 121 5.50 7.26 -9.77
N VAL A 122 6.37 8.28 -9.73
CA VAL A 122 6.68 9.03 -8.51
C VAL A 122 5.45 9.75 -7.95
N LEU A 123 4.63 10.37 -8.80
CA LEU A 123 3.40 11.03 -8.38
C LEU A 123 2.38 10.04 -7.79
N LEU A 124 2.22 8.87 -8.42
CA LEU A 124 1.35 7.80 -7.90
C LEU A 124 1.88 7.26 -6.56
N MET A 125 3.19 7.06 -6.43
CA MET A 125 3.82 6.63 -5.18
C MET A 125 3.60 7.64 -4.06
N LEU A 126 3.73 8.94 -4.34
CA LEU A 126 3.46 10.01 -3.38
C LEU A 126 1.99 10.03 -2.96
N ALA A 127 1.07 9.95 -3.92
CA ALA A 127 -0.36 9.89 -3.65
C ALA A 127 -0.74 8.67 -2.78
N ALA A 128 -0.18 7.50 -3.08
CA ALA A 128 -0.35 6.30 -2.27
C ALA A 128 0.18 6.48 -0.84
N SER A 129 1.39 7.02 -0.68
CA SER A 129 2.00 7.29 0.62
C SER A 129 1.13 8.23 1.49
N LEU A 130 0.58 9.30 0.89
CA LEU A 130 -0.33 10.22 1.58
C LEU A 130 -1.64 9.54 1.98
N CYS A 131 -2.25 8.76 1.09
CA CYS A 131 -3.48 8.02 1.37
C CYS A 131 -3.29 7.05 2.54
N LEU A 132 -2.19 6.29 2.52
CA LEU A 132 -1.82 5.36 3.60
C LEU A 132 -1.54 6.07 4.92
N GLY A 133 -0.87 7.23 4.87
CA GLY A 133 -0.60 8.06 6.04
C GLY A 133 -1.88 8.61 6.68
N GLN A 134 -2.84 9.04 5.87
CA GLN A 134 -4.15 9.49 6.36
C GLN A 134 -4.93 8.34 7.02
N GLU A 135 -4.96 7.17 6.39
CA GLU A 135 -5.63 5.98 6.94
C GLU A 135 -4.98 5.49 8.25
N ALA A 136 -3.65 5.59 8.36
CA ALA A 136 -2.93 5.26 9.59
C ALA A 136 -3.34 6.17 10.75
N ARG A 137 -3.44 7.49 10.49
CA ARG A 137 -3.87 8.47 11.49
C ARG A 137 -5.31 8.21 11.96
N ILE A 138 -6.22 7.88 11.05
CA ILE A 138 -7.61 7.57 11.40
C ILE A 138 -7.67 6.28 12.25
N SER A 139 -6.96 5.24 11.85
CA SER A 139 -6.93 3.96 12.57
C SER A 139 -6.38 4.10 14.00
N LEU A 140 -5.35 4.94 14.18
CA LEU A 140 -4.78 5.22 15.49
C LEU A 140 -5.74 5.97 16.41
N ARG A 141 -6.49 6.96 15.89
CA ARG A 141 -7.48 7.70 16.68
C ARG A 141 -8.63 6.82 17.16
N VAL A 142 -9.05 5.83 16.37
CA VAL A 142 -10.08 4.87 16.78
C VAL A 142 -9.55 3.97 17.89
N LEU A 143 -8.34 3.43 17.73
CA LEU A 143 -7.71 2.59 18.75
C LEU A 143 -7.48 3.35 20.07
N GLU A 144 -7.06 4.61 20.00
CA GLU A 144 -6.87 5.45 21.19
C GLU A 144 -8.19 5.70 21.93
N ARG A 145 -9.30 5.85 21.21
CA ARG A 145 -10.64 5.98 21.81
C ARG A 145 -11.08 4.69 22.48
N GLU A 146 -10.89 3.54 21.83
CA GLU A 146 -11.19 2.21 22.42
C GLU A 146 -10.37 1.98 23.68
N LEU A 147 -9.07 2.27 23.64
CA LEU A 147 -8.19 2.11 24.80
C LEU A 147 -8.64 3.00 25.97
N ARG A 148 -8.97 4.27 25.70
CA ARG A 148 -9.49 5.18 26.74
C ARG A 148 -10.82 4.69 27.33
N ALA A 149 -11.72 4.18 26.49
CA ALA A 149 -13.00 3.64 26.96
C ALA A 149 -12.81 2.40 27.87
N GLU A 150 -11.85 1.53 27.54
CA GLU A 150 -11.53 0.36 28.37
C GLU A 150 -10.88 0.76 29.71
N LEU A 151 -9.93 1.70 29.68
CA LEU A 151 -9.30 2.24 30.89
C LEU A 151 -10.31 2.95 31.82
N ASP A 152 -11.27 3.68 31.25
CA ASP A 152 -12.33 4.33 32.04
C ASP A 152 -13.24 3.28 32.71
N LYS A 153 -13.54 2.19 32.01
CA LYS A 153 -14.32 1.06 32.53
C LYS A 153 -13.60 0.35 33.69
N ASP A 154 -12.30 0.12 33.56
CA ASP A 154 -11.47 -0.47 34.62
C ASP A 154 -11.35 0.47 35.84
N SER A 155 -11.34 1.79 35.62
CA SER A 155 -11.33 2.79 36.70
C SER A 155 -12.65 2.89 37.47
N THR A 156 -13.75 2.36 36.91
CA THR A 156 -15.07 2.32 37.56
C THR A 156 -15.35 1.05 38.36
N ILE A 157 -14.41 0.09 38.43
CA ILE A 157 -14.52 -1.07 39.33
C ILE A 157 -14.21 -0.58 40.77
N PRO A 158 -15.19 -0.57 41.71
CA PRO A 158 -14.92 -0.17 43.08
C PRO A 158 -13.94 -1.18 43.70
N GLN A 159 -12.87 -0.67 44.31
CA GLN A 159 -12.00 -1.47 45.17
C GLN A 159 -12.88 -2.15 46.23
N PRO A 160 -12.91 -3.49 46.30
CA PRO A 160 -13.66 -4.17 47.34
C PRO A 160 -12.99 -3.84 48.69
N PHE A 161 -13.65 -2.99 49.46
CA PHE A 161 -13.40 -2.84 50.90
C PHE A 161 -14.09 -3.98 51.65
#